data_AF-A0A9X3L0V0-F1
#
_entry.id   AF-A0A9X3L0V0-F1
#
_cell.length_a   1.000
_cell.length_b   1.000
_cell.length_c   1.000
_cell.angle_alpha   90.00
_cell.angle_beta   90.00
_cell.angle_gamma   90.00
#
_symmetry.space_group_name_H-M   'P 1'
#
loop_
_entity.id
_entity.type
_entity.pdbx_description
1 polymer ?
#
loop_
_entity_poly.entity_id
_entity_poly.type
_entity_poly.pdbx_seq_one_letter_code
_entity_poly.pdbx_strand_id
1 'polypeptide(L)'
;MQSHPLTQNPWLVDTDPEHGPVPLSHLYNIERARYAIQTIARLVGNNASEPAATGSQPLDAWTVAALMGGVEGLCDHLGTLTDAMLESARAYADDAAFDAVTHNAPRSIQ
;
A
#
# COMPACT_ATOMS: atom_id res chain seq x y z
N MET A 1 0.26 -21.48 -27.86
CA MET A 1 -0.07 -22.28 -26.66
C MET A 1 -1.45 -21.86 -26.21
N GLN A 2 -2.41 -22.77 -26.09
CA GLN A 2 -3.74 -22.46 -25.53
C GLN A 2 -3.61 -22.40 -24.01
N SER A 3 -3.93 -21.25 -23.42
CA SER A 3 -3.91 -21.01 -21.98
C SER A 3 -5.06 -21.76 -21.31
N HIS A 4 -4.76 -22.62 -20.33
CA HIS A 4 -5.76 -23.40 -19.60
C HIS A 4 -6.33 -22.55 -18.43
N PRO A 5 -7.65 -22.55 -18.17
CA PRO A 5 -8.26 -21.70 -17.13
C PRO A 5 -7.64 -21.90 -15.73
N LEU A 6 -7.20 -23.12 -15.40
CA LEU A 6 -6.52 -23.44 -14.13
C LEU A 6 -5.04 -23.04 -14.07
N THR A 7 -4.48 -22.51 -15.16
CA THR A 7 -3.09 -22.00 -15.23
C THR A 7 -3.02 -20.48 -15.37
N GLN A 8 -4.18 -19.81 -15.44
CA GLN A 8 -4.23 -18.36 -15.41
C GLN A 8 -3.99 -17.90 -13.99
N ASN A 9 -2.99 -17.02 -13.81
CA ASN A 9 -2.73 -16.41 -12.53
C ASN A 9 -3.92 -15.48 -12.19
N PRO A 10 -4.67 -15.74 -11.11
CA PRO A 10 -5.84 -14.92 -10.75
C PRO A 10 -5.46 -13.49 -10.33
N TRP A 11 -4.17 -13.23 -10.13
CA TRP A 11 -3.60 -11.92 -9.83
C TRP A 11 -3.03 -11.23 -11.08
N LEU A 12 -3.13 -11.85 -12.25
CA LEU A 12 -2.69 -11.25 -13.51
C LEU A 12 -3.73 -10.23 -13.96
N VAL A 13 -3.41 -8.95 -13.80
CA VAL A 13 -4.19 -7.87 -14.40
C VAL A 13 -3.51 -7.48 -15.70
N ASP A 14 -3.95 -8.08 -16.81
CA ASP A 14 -3.38 -7.87 -18.15
C ASP A 14 -3.63 -6.45 -18.71
N THR A 15 -4.43 -5.65 -17.98
CA THR A 15 -4.88 -4.31 -18.37
C THR A 15 -4.22 -3.18 -17.58
N ASP A 16 -3.52 -3.47 -16.48
CA ASP A 16 -2.89 -2.42 -15.68
C ASP A 16 -1.48 -2.15 -16.21
N PRO A 17 -1.08 -0.87 -16.34
CA PRO A 17 0.28 -0.52 -16.74
C PRO A 17 1.31 -1.10 -15.76
N GLU A 18 2.34 -1.77 -16.28
CA GLU A 18 3.38 -2.44 -15.47
C GLU A 18 4.16 -1.44 -14.59
N HIS A 19 4.25 -0.18 -15.02
CA HIS A 19 4.97 0.89 -14.34
C HIS A 19 4.17 2.19 -14.39
N GLY A 20 4.20 2.95 -13.29
CA GLY A 20 3.63 4.29 -13.23
C GLY A 20 4.26 5.12 -12.12
N PRO A 21 4.33 6.46 -12.29
CA PRO A 21 4.85 7.33 -11.26
C PRO A 21 3.90 7.39 -10.06
N VAL A 22 4.47 7.48 -8.86
CA VAL A 22 3.72 7.64 -7.61
C VAL A 22 4.29 8.81 -6.80
N PRO A 23 3.45 9.58 -6.09
CA PRO A 23 3.92 10.62 -5.19
C PRO A 23 4.81 10.05 -4.07
N LEU A 24 6.02 10.61 -3.91
CA LEU A 24 6.96 10.20 -2.85
C LEU A 24 6.39 10.36 -1.43
N SER A 25 5.49 11.33 -1.23
CA SER A 25 4.79 11.53 0.04
C SER A 25 4.05 10.28 0.51
N HIS A 26 3.44 9.52 -0.39
CA HIS A 26 2.76 8.26 -0.04
C HIS A 26 3.77 7.20 0.41
N LEU A 27 4.93 7.09 -0.25
CA LEU A 27 5.99 6.16 0.16
C LEU A 27 6.52 6.48 1.57
N TYR A 28 6.77 7.75 1.88
CA TYR A 28 7.19 8.15 3.24
C TYR A 28 6.12 7.85 4.30
N ASN A 29 4.84 8.00 3.95
CA ASN A 29 3.75 7.67 4.88
C ASN A 29 3.61 6.16 5.08
N ILE A 30 3.82 5.35 4.03
CA ILE A 30 3.88 3.88 4.14
C ILE A 30 5.03 3.47 5.08
N GLU A 31 6.22 4.06 4.89
CA GLU A 31 7.38 3.77 5.73
C GLU A 31 7.10 4.11 7.20
N ARG A 32 6.51 5.28 7.47
CA ARG A 32 6.12 5.68 8.83
C ARG A 32 5.10 4.72 9.44
N ALA A 33 4.04 4.36 8.70
CA ALA A 33 3.02 3.43 9.17
C ALA A 33 3.61 2.04 9.46
N ARG A 34 4.50 1.55 8.61
CA ARG A 34 5.26 0.30 8.84
C ARG A 34 6.04 0.33 10.15
N TYR A 35 6.78 1.40 10.42
CA TYR A 35 7.54 1.52 11.67
C TYR A 35 6.64 1.59 12.90
N ALA A 36 5.50 2.28 12.81
CA ALA A 36 4.53 2.35 13.90
C ALA A 36 3.93 0.96 14.19
N ILE A 37 3.49 0.23 13.17
CA ILE A 37 2.97 -1.14 13.31
C ILE A 37 4.02 -2.05 13.96
N GLN A 38 5.26 -2.02 13.46
CA GLN A 38 6.34 -2.84 14.01
C GLN A 38 6.61 -2.50 15.48
N THR A 39 6.58 -1.23 15.85
CA THR A 39 6.81 -0.77 17.22
C THR A 39 5.70 -1.27 18.14
N ILE A 40 4.44 -1.12 17.73
CA ILE A 40 3.28 -1.59 18.50
C ILE A 40 3.34 -3.11 18.67
N ALA A 41 3.60 -3.86 17.60
CA ALA A 41 3.72 -5.31 17.64
C ALA A 41 4.79 -5.77 18.65
N ARG A 42 5.94 -5.08 18.71
CA ARG A 42 6.98 -5.38 19.70
C ARG A 42 6.54 -5.04 21.11
N LEU A 43 5.86 -3.91 21.33
CA LEU A 43 5.34 -3.54 22.65
C LEU A 43 4.34 -4.58 23.17
N VAL A 44 3.35 -4.93 22.36
CA VAL A 44 2.32 -5.91 22.73
C VAL A 44 2.91 -7.31 22.88
N GLY A 45 3.77 -7.74 21.96
CA GLY A 45 4.41 -9.05 21.99
C GLY A 45 5.34 -9.24 23.19
N ASN A 46 6.15 -8.22 23.52
CA ASN A 46 7.01 -8.23 24.69
C ASN A 46 6.18 -8.25 25.98
N ASN A 47 5.11 -7.45 26.04
CA ASN A 47 4.19 -7.44 27.18
C ASN A 47 3.53 -8.81 27.43
N ALA A 48 3.19 -9.54 26.36
CA ALA A 48 2.58 -10.86 26.45
C ALA A 48 3.59 -11.97 26.81
N SER A 49 4.82 -11.89 26.29
CA SER A 49 5.81 -12.98 26.41
C SER A 49 6.69 -12.84 27.66
N GLU A 50 7.09 -11.62 28.01
CA GLU A 50 8.06 -11.35 29.06
C GLU A 50 7.66 -10.16 29.97
N PRO A 51 6.45 -10.16 30.57
CA PRO A 51 5.95 -9.04 31.35
C PRO A 51 6.82 -8.67 32.57
N ALA A 52 7.62 -9.61 33.08
CA ALA A 52 8.50 -9.39 34.23
C ALA A 52 9.94 -8.98 33.85
N ALA A 53 10.33 -9.03 32.57
CA ALA A 53 11.73 -8.84 32.15
C ALA A 53 12.24 -7.40 32.36
N THR A 54 11.34 -6.42 32.39
CA THR A 54 11.67 -5.00 32.54
C THR A 54 11.45 -4.47 33.96
N GLY A 55 10.86 -5.27 34.86
CA GLY A 55 10.43 -4.82 36.20
C GLY A 55 9.31 -3.76 36.20
N SER A 56 8.76 -3.42 35.03
CA SER A 56 7.64 -2.49 34.88
C SER A 56 6.30 -3.22 34.96
N GLN A 57 5.25 -2.50 35.35
CA GLN A 57 3.89 -3.06 35.35
C GLN A 57 3.49 -3.48 33.92
N PRO A 58 2.91 -4.68 33.72
CA PRO A 58 2.40 -5.10 32.42
C PRO A 58 1.30 -4.15 31.92
N LEU A 59 1.25 -3.94 30.61
CA LEU A 59 0.17 -3.22 29.96
C LEU A 59 -1.14 -3.91 30.28
N ASP A 60 -2.12 -3.12 30.70
CA ASP A 60 -3.46 -3.62 30.98
C ASP A 60 -4.21 -3.92 29.67
N ALA A 61 -5.31 -4.67 29.79
CA ALA A 61 -6.07 -5.15 28.65
C ALA A 61 -6.62 -4.00 27.77
N TRP A 62 -6.98 -2.85 28.37
CA TRP A 62 -7.43 -1.70 27.59
C TRP A 62 -6.28 -1.15 26.75
N THR A 63 -5.09 -1.02 27.33
CA THR A 63 -3.92 -0.46 26.62
C THR A 63 -3.52 -1.36 25.45
N VAL A 64 -3.53 -2.67 25.65
CA VAL A 64 -3.28 -3.64 24.58
C VAL A 64 -4.34 -3.51 23.48
N ALA A 65 -5.63 -3.43 23.84
CA ALA A 65 -6.72 -3.28 22.86
C ALA A 65 -6.61 -1.97 22.06
N ALA A 66 -6.30 -0.86 22.71
CA ALA A 66 -6.11 0.43 22.05
C ALA A 66 -4.92 0.42 21.08
N LEU A 67 -3.80 -0.22 21.47
CA LEU A 67 -2.64 -0.40 20.61
C LEU A 67 -2.98 -1.26 19.38
N MET A 68 -3.70 -2.37 19.56
CA MET A 68 -4.12 -3.22 18.44
C MET A 68 -5.13 -2.53 17.52
N GLY A 69 -6.09 -1.77 18.06
CA GLY A 69 -6.97 -0.93 17.24
C GLY A 69 -6.21 0.15 16.47
N GLY A 70 -5.12 0.68 17.04
CA GLY A 70 -4.19 1.55 16.33
C GLY A 70 -3.49 0.86 15.15
N VAL A 71 -3.11 -0.41 15.29
CA VAL A 71 -2.56 -1.21 14.18
C VAL A 71 -3.58 -1.41 13.08
N GLU A 72 -4.82 -1.73 13.43
CA GLU A 72 -5.92 -1.85 12.45
C GLU A 72 -6.10 -0.54 11.66
N GLY A 73 -6.19 0.60 12.35
CA GLY A 73 -6.31 1.90 11.69
C GLY A 73 -5.09 2.27 10.81
N LEU A 74 -3.88 1.86 11.19
CA LEU A 74 -2.69 2.03 10.36
C LEU A 74 -2.74 1.14 9.10
N CYS A 75 -3.26 -0.08 9.20
CA CYS A 75 -3.48 -0.96 8.05
C CYS A 75 -4.52 -0.39 7.08
N ASP A 76 -5.63 0.14 7.59
CA ASP A 76 -6.65 0.81 6.77
C ASP A 76 -6.06 2.05 6.06
N HIS A 77 -5.23 2.82 6.76
CA HIS A 77 -4.52 3.95 6.17
C HIS A 77 -3.54 3.52 5.07
N LEU A 78 -2.82 2.41 5.25
CA LEU A 78 -1.97 1.84 4.21
C LEU A 78 -2.77 1.46 2.96
N GLY A 79 -3.95 0.84 3.13
CA GLY A 79 -4.86 0.54 2.02
C GLY A 79 -5.25 1.80 1.25
N THR A 80 -5.64 2.85 1.97
CA THR A 80 -6.00 4.15 1.38
C THR A 80 -4.83 4.78 0.59
N LEU A 81 -3.60 4.67 1.11
CA LEU A 81 -2.40 5.16 0.41
C LEU A 81 -2.11 4.36 -0.85
N THR A 82 -2.24 3.03 -0.80
CA THR A 82 -2.04 2.16 -1.96
C THR A 82 -3.07 2.44 -3.05
N ASP A 83 -4.33 2.61 -2.69
CA ASP A 83 -5.38 2.97 -3.64
C ASP A 83 -5.09 4.31 -4.31
N ALA A 84 -4.69 5.33 -3.54
CA ALA A 84 -4.33 6.64 -4.09
C ALA A 84 -3.10 6.58 -5.01
N MET A 85 -2.12 5.73 -4.69
CA MET A 85 -0.94 5.50 -5.54
C MET A 85 -1.31 4.82 -6.86
N LEU A 86 -2.17 3.80 -6.82
CA LEU A 86 -2.65 3.11 -8.02
C LEU A 86 -3.47 4.05 -8.91
N GLU A 87 -4.34 4.85 -8.31
CA GLU A 87 -5.12 5.86 -9.04
C GLU A 87 -4.20 6.90 -9.72
N SER A 88 -3.19 7.40 -8.99
CA SER A 88 -2.22 8.35 -9.54
C SER A 88 -1.42 7.76 -10.70
N ALA A 89 -1.00 6.50 -10.58
CA ALA A 89 -0.25 5.80 -11.61
C ALA A 89 -1.08 5.56 -12.88
N ARG A 90 -2.36 5.21 -12.73
CA ARG A 90 -3.31 5.01 -13.84
C ARG A 90 -3.63 6.32 -14.56
N ALA A 91 -3.92 7.39 -13.83
CA ALA A 91 -4.19 8.70 -14.43
C ALA A 91 -3.02 9.19 -15.31
N TYR A 92 -1.78 8.96 -14.88
CA TYR A 92 -0.61 9.30 -15.68
C TYR A 92 -0.50 8.48 -16.98
N ALA A 93 -0.87 7.19 -16.94
CA ALA A 93 -0.86 6.35 -18.12
C ALA A 93 -1.90 6.81 -19.16
N ASP A 94 -3.08 7.23 -18.70
CA ASP A 94 -4.13 7.77 -19.57
C ASP A 94 -3.71 9.10 -20.22
N ASP A 95 -3.12 10.02 -19.45
CA ASP A 95 -2.58 11.28 -19.97
C ASP A 95 -1.47 11.03 -21.02
N ALA A 96 -0.53 10.11 -20.72
CA ALA A 96 0.53 9.75 -21.66
C ALA A 96 -0.02 9.11 -22.95
N ALA A 97 -1.05 8.28 -22.85
CA ALA A 97 -1.72 7.69 -24.00
C ALA A 97 -2.44 8.75 -24.86
N PHE A 98 -3.11 9.71 -24.21
CA PHE A 98 -3.76 10.83 -24.89
C PHE A 98 -2.76 11.72 -25.65
N ASP A 99 -1.64 12.08 -25.02
CA ASP A 99 -0.58 12.89 -25.65
C ASP A 99 0.06 12.17 -26.85
N ALA A 100 0.28 10.86 -26.75
CA ALA A 100 0.80 10.04 -27.86
C ALA A 100 -0.17 10.00 -29.06
N VAL A 101 -1.48 9.98 -28.83
CA VAL A 101 -2.49 10.00 -29.90
C VAL A 101 -2.53 11.36 -30.59
N THR A 102 -2.45 12.46 -29.85
CA THR A 102 -2.48 13.82 -30.43
C THR A 102 -1.22 14.17 -31.22
N HIS A 103 -0.06 13.66 -30.82
CA HIS A 103 1.21 13.87 -31.54
C HIS A 103 1.32 13.05 -32.82
N ASN A 104 0.53 11.98 -32.97
CA ASN A 104 0.49 11.13 -34.17
C ASN A 104 -0.58 11.57 -35.20
N ALA A 105 -1.32 12.66 -34.95
CA ALA A 105 -2.21 13.22 -35.96
C ALA A 105 -1.38 13.73 -37.16
N PRO A 106 -1.62 13.25 -38.40
CA PRO A 106 -0.81 13.62 -39.55
C PRO A 106 -0.91 15.12 -39.83
N ARG A 107 0.24 15.78 -40.07
CA ARG A 107 0.38 17.20 -40.43
C ARG A 107 -0.27 17.61 -41.76
N SER A 108 -1.10 16.77 -42.37
CA SER A 108 -1.73 17.03 -43.67
C SER A 108 -3.02 17.87 -43.61
N ILE A 109 -3.29 18.52 -42.46
CA ILE A 109 -4.40 19.48 -42.31
C ILE A 109 -3.84 20.76 -41.66
N GLN A 110 -3.00 21.49 -42.39
CA GLN A 110 -2.75 22.93 -42.21
C GLN A 110 -2.49 23.57 -43.58
#